data_AF-A0A3S9VGP3-F1
#
_entry.id   AF-A0A3S9VGP3-F1
#
_cell.length_a   1.000
_cell.length_b   1.000
_cell.length_c   1.000
_cell.angle_alpha   90.00
_cell.angle_beta   90.00
_cell.angle_gamma   90.00
#
_symmetry.space_group_name_H-M   'P 1'
#
loop_
_entity.id
_entity.type
_entity.pdbx_description
1 polymer ?
#
loop_
_entity_poly.entity_id
_entity_poly.type
_entity_poly.pdbx_seq_one_letter_code
_entity_poly.pdbx_strand_id
1 'polypeptide(L)' 'MPDTQTYRVHARGEDASHGHAVDAVSFEDAAVAFVELWHPPVDADNEVSLIVRETESGVEHCFRIDLDSGEAAPCQ' A
#
# COMPACT_ATOMS: atom_id res chain seq x y z
N MET A 1 -19.62 12.79 -0.86
CA MET A 1 -19.14 11.51 -0.32
C MET A 1 -17.83 11.27 -1.04
N PRO A 2 -16.69 11.07 -0.36
CA PRO A 2 -15.47 10.76 -1.08
C PRO A 2 -15.71 9.47 -1.86
N ASP A 3 -15.44 9.49 -3.16
CA ASP A 3 -15.54 8.31 -4.01
C ASP A 3 -14.38 7.39 -3.62
N THR A 4 -14.69 6.28 -2.93
CA THR A 4 -13.71 5.23 -2.65
C THR A 4 -13.54 4.37 -3.90
N GLN A 5 -12.30 4.10 -4.27
CA GLN A 5 -11.95 3.25 -5.40
C GLN A 5 -11.17 2.02 -4.92
N THR A 6 -11.19 0.97 -5.73
CA THR A 6 -10.49 -0.28 -5.39
C THR A 6 -9.03 -0.21 -5.81
N TYR A 7 -8.14 -0.22 -4.83
CA TYR A 7 -6.70 -0.32 -5.03
C TYR A 7 -6.25 -1.74 -4.71
N ARG A 8 -5.28 -2.24 -5.46
CA ARG A 8 -4.61 -3.51 -5.24
C ARG A 8 -3.22 -3.23 -4.70
N VAL A 9 -2.99 -3.55 -3.44
CA VAL A 9 -1.75 -3.28 -2.72
C VAL A 9 -0.99 -4.58 -2.54
N HIS A 10 0.30 -4.59 -2.85
CA HIS A 10 1.20 -5.71 -2.57
C HIS A 10 2.54 -5.21 -2.05
N ALA A 11 3.21 -5.97 -1.19
CA ALA A 11 4.56 -5.64 -0.77
C ALA A 11 5.55 -5.81 -1.95
N ARG A 12 6.56 -4.95 -2.04
CA ARG A 12 7.57 -4.97 -3.12
C ARG A 12 8.45 -6.23 -3.06
N GLY A 13 8.61 -6.84 -1.88
CA GLY A 13 9.36 -8.08 -1.67
C GLY A 13 8.55 -9.36 -1.85
N GLU A 14 7.21 -9.24 -1.92
CA GLU A 14 6.32 -10.37 -2.15
C GLU A 14 5.92 -10.41 -3.63
N ASP A 15 5.68 -11.62 -4.15
CA ASP A 15 5.08 -11.77 -5.48
C ASP A 15 3.77 -10.99 -5.55
N ALA A 16 3.49 -10.35 -6.68
CA ALA A 16 2.22 -9.64 -6.94
C ALA A 16 0.97 -10.53 -6.75
N SER A 17 1.17 -11.85 -6.69
CA SER A 17 0.16 -12.86 -6.31
C SER A 17 -0.34 -12.73 -4.86
N HIS A 18 0.45 -12.13 -3.96
CA HIS A 18 0.06 -11.83 -2.58
C HIS A 18 -0.59 -10.44 -2.42
N GLY A 19 -0.88 -9.76 -3.53
CA GLY A 19 -1.54 -8.46 -3.48
C GLY A 19 -3.01 -8.54 -3.07
N HIS A 20 -3.39 -7.76 -2.05
CA HIS A 20 -4.77 -7.64 -1.58
C HIS A 20 -5.44 -6.40 -2.16
N ALA A 21 -6.73 -6.52 -2.45
CA ALA A 21 -7.55 -5.39 -2.84
C ALA A 21 -8.11 -4.70 -1.59
N VAL A 22 -7.96 -3.39 -1.52
CA VAL A 22 -8.46 -2.48 -0.48
C VAL A 22 -9.19 -1.32 -1.12
N ASP A 23 -10.38 -1.05 -0.64
CA ASP A 23 -11.15 0.15 -0.95
C ASP A 23 -10.65 1.32 -0.11
N ALA A 24 -10.31 2.42 -0.78
CA ALA A 24 -9.78 3.61 -0.11
C ALA A 24 -10.13 4.88 -0.90
N VAL A 25 -9.96 6.03 -0.27
CA VAL A 25 -10.19 7.34 -0.93
C VAL A 25 -8.96 7.85 -1.68
N SER A 26 -7.77 7.34 -1.33
CA SER A 26 -6.47 7.74 -1.88
C SER A 26 -5.48 6.58 -1.84
N PHE A 27 -4.39 6.67 -2.61
CA PHE A 27 -3.31 5.67 -2.57
C PHE A 27 -2.65 5.55 -1.19
N GLU A 28 -2.43 6.66 -0.49
CA GLU A 28 -1.87 6.68 0.88
C GLU A 28 -2.80 5.96 1.86
N ASP A 29 -4.11 6.24 1.78
CA ASP A 29 -5.15 5.61 2.59
C ASP A 29 -5.21 4.10 2.32
N ALA A 30 -5.10 3.67 1.05
CA ALA A 30 -5.02 2.26 0.68
C ALA A 30 -3.77 1.57 1.26
N ALA A 31 -2.62 2.26 1.24
CA ALA A 31 -1.37 1.72 1.75
C ALA A 31 -1.42 1.54 3.28
N VAL A 32 -1.94 2.54 4.00
CA VAL A 32 -2.12 2.48 5.46
C VAL A 32 -3.12 1.39 5.84
N ALA A 33 -4.30 1.36 5.20
CA ALA A 33 -5.31 0.34 5.46
C ALA A 33 -4.76 -1.08 5.23
N PHE A 34 -3.98 -1.28 4.15
CA PHE A 34 -3.33 -2.56 3.90
C PHE A 34 -2.38 -2.97 5.04
N VAL A 35 -1.53 -2.05 5.51
CA VAL A 35 -0.59 -2.33 6.61
C VAL A 35 -1.34 -2.65 7.91
N GLU A 36 -2.38 -1.89 8.24
CA GLU A 36 -3.15 -2.10 9.47
C GLU A 36 -3.92 -3.42 9.48
N LEU A 37 -4.40 -3.88 8.32
CA LEU A 37 -5.15 -5.13 8.23
C LEU A 37 -4.24 -6.36 8.08
N TRP A 38 -3.15 -6.26 7.31
CA TRP A 38 -2.33 -7.42 6.95
C TRP A 38 -1.00 -7.52 7.69
N HIS A 39 -0.50 -6.43 8.31
CA HIS A 39 0.78 -6.39 9.01
C HIS A 39 1.89 -7.15 8.24
N PRO A 40 2.22 -6.70 7.01
CA PRO A 40 3.24 -7.35 6.19
C PRO A 40 4.58 -7.42 6.93
N PRO A 41 5.43 -8.41 6.60
CA PRO A 41 6.78 -8.49 7.17
C PRO A 41 7.55 -7.22 6.82
N VAL A 42 8.16 -6.61 7.83
CA VAL A 42 8.95 -5.38 7.70
C VAL A 42 10.43 -5.68 7.55
N ASP A 43 11.11 -4.77 6.84
CA ASP A 43 12.56 -4.81 6.73
C ASP A 43 13.23 -4.43 8.05
N ALA A 44 14.56 -4.59 8.11
CA ALA A 44 15.36 -4.33 9.32
C ALA A 44 15.27 -2.86 9.82
N ASP A 45 14.84 -1.94 8.94
CA ASP A 45 14.63 -0.52 9.26
C ASP A 45 13.20 -0.20 9.72
N ASN A 46 12.36 -1.22 9.93
CA ASN A 46 10.94 -1.05 10.30
C ASN A 46 10.10 -0.31 9.22
N GLU A 47 10.64 -0.22 8.01
CA GLU A 47 9.96 0.29 6.82
C GLU A 47 9.34 -0.88 6.03
N VAL A 48 8.20 -0.63 5.38
CA VAL A 48 7.62 -1.55 4.40
C VAL A 48 7.37 -0.85 3.07
N SER A 49 7.92 -1.41 2.00
CA SER A 49 7.66 -0.94 0.64
C SER A 49 6.45 -1.65 0.04
N LEU A 50 5.43 -0.89 -0.33
CA LEU A 50 4.18 -1.34 -0.92
C LEU A 50 4.02 -0.76 -2.32
N ILE A 51 3.45 -1.53 -3.22
CA ILE A 51 3.01 -1.06 -4.53
C ILE A 51 1.49 -1.06 -4.52
N VAL A 52 0.93 0.12 -4.68
CA VAL A 52 -0.51 0.40 -4.74
C VAL A 52 -0.89 0.56 -6.21
N ARG A 53 -1.72 -0.35 -6.71
CA ARG A 53 -2.24 -0.32 -8.07
C ARG A 53 -3.71 0.02 -8.07
N GLU A 54 -4.09 1.07 -8.76
CA GLU A 54 -5.49 1.36 -9.03
C GLU A 54 -6.08 0.33 -10.00
N THR A 55 -7.20 -0.30 -9.65
CA THR A 55 -7.85 -1.31 -10.51
C THR A 55 -8.56 -0.67 -11.71
N GLU A 56 -9.08 0.54 -11.55
CA GLU A 56 -9.86 1.23 -12.58
C GLU A 56 -8.98 1.78 -13.70
N SER A 57 -7.99 2.62 -13.37
CA SER A 57 -7.05 3.17 -14.36
C SER A 57 -5.86 2.25 -14.66
N GLY A 58 -5.59 1.26 -13.81
CA GLY A 58 -4.41 0.38 -13.92
C GLY A 58 -3.10 1.04 -13.52
N VAL A 59 -3.14 2.22 -12.89
CA VAL A 59 -1.95 2.99 -12.49
C VAL A 59 -1.32 2.38 -11.24
N GLU A 60 -0.01 2.18 -11.27
CA GLU A 60 0.79 1.61 -10.19
C GLU A 60 1.66 2.70 -9.56
N HIS A 61 1.55 2.86 -8.23
CA HIS A 61 2.38 3.77 -7.45
C HIS A 61 3.10 3.00 -6.34
N CYS A 62 4.40 3.26 -6.19
CA CYS A 62 5.17 2.73 -5.09
C CYS A 62 5.09 3.68 -3.90
N PHE A 63 4.74 3.13 -2.75
CA PHE A 63 4.74 3.79 -1.45
C PHE A 63 5.61 3.01 -0.50
N ARG A 64 6.21 3.70 0.46
CA ARG A 64 6.94 3.15 1.57
C ARG A 64 6.31 3.69 2.83
N ILE A 65 5.91 2.77 3.70
CA ILE A 65 5.32 3.09 4.99
C ILE A 65 6.40 2.88 6.03
N ASP A 66 6.70 3.91 6.81
CA ASP A 66 7.49 3.78 8.02
C ASP A 66 6.56 3.32 9.15
N LEU A 67 6.80 2.14 9.75
CA LEU A 67 5.92 1.64 10.81
C LEU A 67 6.18 2.28 12.18
N ASP A 68 7.29 3.01 12.35
CA ASP A 68 7.58 3.71 13.61
C ASP A 68 6.70 4.97 13.74
N SER A 69 6.59 5.72 12.65
CA SER A 69 5.78 6.93 12.53
C SER A 69 4.38 6.67 11.94
N GLY A 70 4.18 5.54 11.25
CA GLY A 70 2.97 5.24 10.48
C GLY A 70 2.84 6.09 9.20
N GLU A 71 3.94 6.69 8.74
CA GLU A 71 3.91 7.71 7.70
C GLU A 71 4.15 7.08 6.32
N ALA A 72 3.30 7.45 5.35
CA ALA A 72 3.38 6.97 3.98
C ALA A 72 4.13 7.95 3.08
N ALA A 73 5.22 7.50 2.45
CA ALA A 73 6.00 8.30 1.51
C ALA A 73 6.08 7.59 0.15
N PRO A 74 6.00 8.32 -0.98
CA PRO A 74 6.22 7.73 -2.30
C PRO A 74 7.67 7.25 -2.45
N CYS A 75 7.88 6.12 -3.14
CA CYS A 75 9.22 5.67 -3.51
C CYS A 75 9.75 6.57 -4.65
N GLN A 76 10.55 7.58 -4.33
CA GLN A 76 11.34 8.33 -5.32
C GLN A 76 12.77 7.80 -5.44
#